data_AF-A0A812N2U6-F1
#
_entry.id   AF-A0A812N2U6-F1
#
_cell.length_a   1.000
_cell.length_b   1.000
_cell.length_c   1.000
_cell.angle_alpha   90.00
_cell.angle_beta   90.00
_cell.angle_gamma   90.00
#
_symmetry.space_group_name_H-M   'P 1'
#
loop_
_entity.id
_entity.type
_entity.pdbx_description
1 polymer ?
#
loop_
_entity_poly.entity_id
_entity_poly.type
_entity_poly.pdbx_seq_one_letter_code
_entity_poly.pdbx_strand_id
1 'polypeptide(L)' 'MPHVFNHDKNEFEQIHSHLAGAVKKRQRVSESMKFLLAQEATLTKKEEARAKRKEAMKD' A
#
# COMPACT_ATOMS: atom_id res chain seq x y z
N MET A 1 -20.38 -8.95 -6.81
CA MET A 1 -20.14 -9.77 -5.60
C MET A 1 -20.66 -11.17 -5.89
N PRO A 2 -19.95 -12.26 -5.57
CA PRO A 2 -20.42 -13.59 -5.93
C PRO A 2 -21.61 -13.97 -5.04
N HIS A 3 -22.79 -14.07 -5.66
CA HIS A 3 -23.99 -14.66 -5.08
C HIS A 3 -24.06 -16.10 -5.56
N VAL A 4 -24.46 -17.02 -4.68
CA VAL A 4 -24.72 -18.41 -5.05
C VAL A 4 -26.16 -18.73 -4.70
N PHE A 5 -26.87 -19.36 -5.64
CA PHE A 5 -28.25 -19.76 -5.44
C PHE A 5 -28.30 -21.01 -4.55
N ASN A 6 -29.00 -20.91 -3.43
CA ASN A 6 -29.22 -22.04 -2.53
C ASN A 6 -30.54 -22.72 -2.90
N HIS A 7 -30.46 -23.90 -3.52
CA HIS A 7 -31.62 -24.64 -3.99
C HIS A 7 -32.53 -25.15 -2.85
N ASP A 8 -31.98 -25.37 -1.65
CA ASP A 8 -32.76 -25.88 -0.51
C ASP A 8 -33.63 -24.78 0.12
N LYS A 9 -33.15 -23.54 0.05
CA LYS A 9 -33.88 -22.36 0.57
C LYS A 9 -34.59 -21.57 -0.53
N ASN A 10 -34.34 -21.90 -1.79
CA ASN A 10 -34.84 -21.20 -2.97
C ASN A 10 -34.51 -19.69 -2.95
N GLU A 11 -33.33 -19.33 -2.43
CA GLU A 11 -32.88 -17.95 -2.22
C GLU A 11 -31.42 -17.77 -2.65
N PHE A 12 -31.05 -16.55 -3.05
CA PHE A 12 -29.66 -16.20 -3.35
C PHE A 12 -28.91 -15.83 -2.06
N GLU A 13 -27.96 -16.66 -1.66
CA GLU A 13 -27.12 -16.39 -0.50
C GLU A 13 -25.85 -15.63 -0.91
N GLN A 14 -25.52 -14.61 -0.13
CA GLN A 14 -24.28 -13.86 -0.31
C GLN A 14 -23.13 -14.64 0.34
N ILE A 15 -22.16 -15.08 -0.47
CA ILE A 15 -20.94 -15.65 0.07
C ILE A 15 -20.07 -14.52 0.60
N HIS A 16 -20.15 -14.27 1.90
CA HIS A 16 -19.18 -13.43 2.57
C HIS A 16 -17.86 -14.20 2.70
N SER A 17 -16.85 -13.81 1.92
CA SER A 17 -15.48 -14.31 2.10
C SER A 17 -14.86 -13.73 3.37
N HIS A 18 -15.35 -14.12 4.54
CA HIS A 18 -15.09 -13.43 5.80
C HIS A 18 -13.63 -13.49 6.29
N LEU A 19 -12.72 -14.23 5.66
CA LEU A 19 -11.39 -14.46 6.22
C LEU A 19 -10.20 -14.18 5.28
N ALA A 20 -10.42 -14.00 3.97
CA ALA A 20 -9.31 -13.83 3.01
C ALA A 20 -8.87 -12.36 2.79
N GLY A 21 -9.68 -11.38 3.19
CA GLY A 21 -9.47 -9.96 2.84
C GLY A 21 -8.60 -9.17 3.83
N ALA A 22 -8.67 -9.48 5.12
CA ALA A 22 -8.01 -8.69 6.16
C ALA A 22 -6.47 -8.84 6.13
N VAL A 23 -5.97 -10.06 5.93
CA VAL A 23 -4.54 -10.35 5.77
C VAL A 23 -3.97 -9.63 4.55
N LYS A 24 -4.69 -9.69 3.41
CA LYS A 24 -4.33 -9.00 2.16
C LYS A 24 -4.33 -7.48 2.29
N LYS A 25 -5.20 -6.90 3.13
CA LYS A 25 -5.19 -5.45 3.41
C LYS A 25 -3.95 -5.04 4.20
N ARG A 26 -3.61 -5.76 5.28
CA ARG A 26 -2.41 -5.47 6.08
C ARG A 26 -1.11 -5.63 5.27
N GLN A 27 -1.04 -6.65 4.42
CA GLN A 27 0.09 -6.86 3.51
C GLN A 27 0.25 -5.69 2.52
N ARG A 28 -0.84 -5.25 1.86
CA ARG A 28 -0.78 -4.09 0.97
C ARG A 28 -0.35 -2.81 1.67
N VAL A 29 -0.81 -2.58 2.91
CA VAL A 29 -0.45 -1.39 3.69
C VAL A 29 1.03 -1.40 4.06
N SER A 30 1.59 -2.56 4.43
CA SER A 30 3.02 -2.65 4.75
C SER A 30 3.91 -2.49 3.51
N GLU A 31 3.46 -2.97 2.35
CA GLU A 31 4.13 -2.75 1.06
C GLU A 31 4.12 -1.27 0.65
N SER A 32 2.97 -0.59 0.78
CA SER A 32 2.90 0.85 0.49
C SER A 32 3.78 1.66 1.44
N MET A 33 3.85 1.29 2.72
CA MET A 33 4.70 1.98 3.69
C MET A 33 6.19 1.81 3.37
N LYS A 34 6.63 0.61 2.99
CA LYS A 34 8.01 0.37 2.55
C LYS A 34 8.39 1.24 1.35
N PHE A 35 7.48 1.41 0.39
CA PHE A 35 7.70 2.28 -0.76
C PHE A 35 7.85 3.76 -0.37
N LEU A 36 6.98 4.25 0.53
CA LEU A 36 7.05 5.64 1.00
C LEU A 36 8.36 5.92 1.76
N LEU A 37 8.76 5.03 2.67
CA LEU A 37 10.03 5.15 3.40
C LEU A 37 11.24 5.12 2.46
N ALA A 38 11.21 4.29 1.42
CA ALA A 38 12.25 4.27 0.40
C ALA A 38 12.33 5.59 -0.36
N GLN A 39 11.18 6.21 -0.69
CA GLN A 39 11.17 7.54 -1.33
C GLN A 39 11.74 8.61 -0.40
N GLU A 40 11.37 8.65 0.87
CA GLU A 40 11.88 9.63 1.84
C GLU A 40 13.41 9.59 1.92
N ALA A 41 14.00 8.40 2.00
CA ALA A 41 15.46 8.23 1.99
C ALA A 41 16.14 8.72 0.71
N THR A 42 15.45 8.71 -0.44
CA THR A 42 15.99 9.29 -1.69
C THR A 42 15.85 10.81 -1.73
N LEU A 43 14.79 11.36 -1.13
CA LEU A 43 14.57 12.80 -1.07
C LEU A 43 15.59 13.47 -0.14
N THR A 44 15.85 12.90 1.04
CA THR A 44 16.86 13.41 1.97
C THR A 44 18.24 13.46 1.34
N LYS A 45 18.68 12.37 0.68
CA LYS A 45 19.97 12.34 -0.05
C LYS A 45 20.07 13.40 -1.14
N LYS A 46 18.96 13.68 -1.86
CA LYS A 46 18.93 14.72 -2.90
C LYS A 46 19.00 16.12 -2.29
N GLU A 47 18.35 16.35 -1.15
CA GLU A 47 18.42 17.62 -0.43
C GLU A 47 19.82 17.88 0.12
N GLU A 48 20.45 16.89 0.74
CA GLU A 48 21.85 16.97 1.18
C GLU A 48 22.80 17.27 0.01
N ALA A 49 22.62 16.59 -1.13
CA ALA A 49 23.43 16.85 -2.31
C ALA A 49 23.22 18.27 -2.86
N ARG A 50 21.99 18.80 -2.81
CA ARG A 50 21.71 20.19 -3.20
C ARG A 50 22.32 21.19 -2.24
N ALA A 51 22.27 20.93 -0.92
CA ALA A 51 22.89 21.78 0.09
C ALA A 51 24.41 21.87 -0.15
N LYS A 52 25.09 20.73 -0.31
CA LYS A 52 26.53 20.67 -0.63
C LYS A 52 26.89 21.41 -1.91
N ARG A 53 26.07 21.30 -2.97
CA ARG A 53 26.27 22.06 -4.21
C ARG A 53 26.12 23.57 -4.03
N LYS A 54 25.16 24.00 -3.21
CA LYS A 54 24.97 25.43 -2.92
C LYS A 54 26.12 25.99 -2.09
N GLU A 55 26.65 25.23 -1.14
CA GLU A 55 27.85 25.61 -0.37
C GLU A 55 29.07 25.74 -1.29
N ALA A 56 29.31 24.75 -2.14
CA ALA A 56 30.42 24.77 -3.10
C ALA A 56 30.32 25.86 -4.19
N MET A 57 29.14 26.46 -4.39
CA MET A 57 28.92 27.58 -5.32
C MET A 57 28.96 28.96 -4.66
N LYS A 58 29.13 29.01 -3.33
CA LYS A 58 29.28 30.27 -2.58
C LYS A 58 30.74 30.71 -2.43
N ASP A 59 31.69 29.85 -2.78
CA ASP A 59 33.11 30.19 -3.00
C ASP A 59 33.31 30.76 -4.40
#